data_AF-A0A2D7AUL4-F1
#
_entry.id   AF-A0A2D7AUL4-F1
#
_cell.length_a   1.000
_cell.length_b   1.000
_cell.length_c   1.000
_cell.angle_alpha   90.00
_cell.angle_beta   90.00
_cell.angle_gamma   90.00
#
_symmetry.space_group_name_H-M   'P 1'
#
loop_
_entity.id
_entity.type
_entity.pdbx_description
1 polymer ?
#
loop_
_entity_poly.entity_id
_entity_poly.type
_entity_poly.pdbx_seq_one_letter_code
_entity_poly.pdbx_strand_id
1 'polypeptide(L)'
;GSGTMNAGHFVNTTFGDSDPINGGFLGYSLNQGGDWGIANSLPDIALTPEKSAEILYGDFGITTTEGAMLFLYGELSGKLPPGYSIPDKNDESLLNGLDRDSVCNENGMGELGLYLVLFCALPEDEIQPQEPIFGEDVIAATFGIDFVAAKALRDLVIDSIFGDFVEGFLIDSFGAEAYLTQSVNSWLLGWHDPVSAYLASGNPNNMSVGWASLESSETFFGSGGIKNGDGTNYTICTGERPNCDKGELIEEDGSSQLSWRNNAMYTATYGLITPEDISGTTGGFITGSDDKVDVSGYAIADINCVGEGTVKGIPVDYCEASVEPNERSIQANLLKTFSLLDAIPSALPIYLGSEIQISSEKTSGLIIAGESTTKFYLDSRDAADMKSEPKISDLVPVFEIKSSSIISDEDAETMESSIVQNQNYFTYWMNFDTPLDLIPFLMWSITLIFITTSFVMMNSDQSEDDESEIEEVEVEKDESMGLLQRLGN
;
A
#
# COMPACT_ATOMS: atom_id res chain seq x y z
N GLY A 1 -18.36 47.37 -38.04
CA GLY A 1 -19.41 46.97 -39.00
C GLY A 1 -20.68 46.64 -38.23
N SER A 2 -21.59 45.84 -38.79
CA SER A 2 -22.70 45.22 -38.03
C SER A 2 -22.86 43.76 -38.44
N GLY A 3 -23.04 42.88 -37.45
CA GLY A 3 -23.15 41.44 -37.62
C GLY A 3 -23.78 40.79 -36.39
N THR A 4 -23.94 39.47 -36.41
CA THR A 4 -24.52 38.68 -35.32
C THR A 4 -23.54 37.61 -34.86
N MET A 5 -23.25 37.57 -33.56
CA MET A 5 -22.38 36.60 -32.92
C MET A 5 -23.14 36.00 -31.72
N ASN A 6 -23.01 34.69 -31.50
CA ASN A 6 -23.55 34.01 -30.32
C ASN A 6 -22.44 33.79 -29.29
N ALA A 7 -22.79 33.39 -28.07
CA ALA A 7 -21.82 33.25 -26.97
C ALA A 7 -20.70 32.24 -27.28
N GLY A 8 -21.01 31.10 -27.90
CA GLY A 8 -20.00 30.10 -28.27
C GLY A 8 -19.03 30.62 -29.33
N HIS A 9 -19.54 31.27 -30.38
CA HIS A 9 -18.68 31.89 -31.40
C HIS A 9 -17.83 33.02 -30.81
N PHE A 10 -18.35 33.81 -29.86
CA PHE A 10 -17.56 34.81 -29.14
C PHE A 10 -16.41 34.16 -28.37
N VAL A 11 -16.67 33.15 -27.52
CA VAL A 11 -15.63 32.42 -26.77
C VAL A 11 -14.59 31.82 -27.71
N ASN A 12 -15.02 31.17 -28.78
CA ASN A 12 -14.13 30.55 -29.76
C ASN A 12 -13.25 31.59 -30.48
N THR A 13 -13.77 32.77 -30.81
CA THR A 13 -12.95 33.86 -31.36
C THR A 13 -11.96 34.37 -30.30
N THR A 14 -12.45 34.75 -29.12
CA THR A 14 -11.66 35.47 -28.10
C THR A 14 -10.69 34.60 -27.30
N PHE A 15 -10.79 33.28 -27.41
CA PHE A 15 -9.78 32.35 -26.89
C PHE A 15 -8.48 32.39 -27.71
N GLY A 16 -8.59 32.48 -29.04
CA GLY A 16 -7.46 32.37 -29.96
C GLY A 16 -7.07 33.64 -30.71
N ASP A 17 -7.85 34.72 -30.56
CA ASP A 17 -7.66 36.03 -31.21
C ASP A 17 -8.25 37.13 -30.29
N SER A 18 -8.13 38.38 -30.71
CA SER A 18 -8.62 39.60 -30.07
C SER A 18 -10.14 39.67 -29.90
N ASP A 19 -10.60 40.42 -28.89
CA ASP A 19 -12.02 40.69 -28.66
C ASP A 19 -12.61 41.49 -29.85
N PRO A 20 -13.53 40.91 -30.64
CA PRO A 20 -14.06 41.55 -31.84
C PRO A 20 -15.05 42.69 -31.54
N ILE A 21 -15.41 42.89 -30.27
CA ILE A 21 -16.32 43.93 -29.79
C ILE A 21 -15.54 45.09 -29.16
N ASN A 22 -14.61 44.78 -28.25
CA ASN A 22 -13.91 45.78 -27.44
C ASN A 22 -12.45 46.04 -27.87
N GLY A 23 -11.84 45.12 -28.62
CA GLY A 23 -10.39 45.08 -28.86
C GLY A 23 -9.59 44.61 -27.65
N GLY A 24 -8.29 44.35 -27.85
CA GLY A 24 -7.44 43.68 -26.85
C GLY A 24 -7.75 42.19 -26.77
N PHE A 25 -7.31 41.52 -25.71
CA PHE A 25 -7.52 40.08 -25.50
C PHE A 25 -8.15 39.80 -24.12
N LEU A 26 -8.79 38.64 -23.95
CA LEU A 26 -9.30 38.22 -22.65
C LEU A 26 -8.18 37.69 -21.74
N GLY A 27 -8.33 37.81 -20.42
CA GLY A 27 -7.32 37.35 -19.46
C GLY A 27 -7.04 35.84 -19.55
N TYR A 28 -8.08 35.02 -19.70
CA TYR A 28 -7.96 33.57 -19.92
C TYR A 28 -8.15 33.23 -21.41
N SER A 29 -7.24 33.73 -22.24
CA SER A 29 -7.08 33.38 -23.65
C SER A 29 -5.62 33.06 -23.95
N LEU A 30 -5.31 32.52 -25.13
CA LEU A 30 -3.93 32.22 -25.52
C LEU A 30 -3.00 33.44 -25.48
N ASN A 31 -3.54 34.65 -25.62
CA ASN A 31 -2.76 35.90 -25.53
C ASN A 31 -2.68 36.47 -24.11
N GLN A 32 -3.35 35.86 -23.12
CA GLN A 32 -3.36 36.23 -21.71
C GLN A 32 -3.50 37.75 -21.48
N GLY A 33 -4.62 38.34 -21.91
CA GLY A 33 -4.87 39.79 -21.83
C GLY A 33 -4.07 40.66 -22.83
N GLY A 34 -3.13 40.07 -23.57
CA GLY A 34 -2.16 40.74 -24.44
C GLY A 34 -0.75 40.77 -23.84
N ASP A 35 -0.57 40.29 -22.61
CA ASP A 35 0.73 40.30 -21.94
C ASP A 35 1.62 39.13 -22.39
N TRP A 36 1.06 38.01 -22.86
CA TRP A 36 1.83 36.80 -23.21
C TRP A 36 2.85 37.04 -24.33
N GLY A 37 2.43 37.63 -25.46
CA GLY A 37 3.32 37.92 -26.59
C GLY A 37 4.41 38.93 -26.22
N ILE A 38 4.05 39.95 -25.43
CA ILE A 38 4.98 40.96 -24.91
C ILE A 38 6.02 40.33 -23.98
N ALA A 39 5.58 39.51 -23.03
CA ALA A 39 6.45 38.86 -22.04
C ALA A 39 7.45 37.88 -22.66
N ASN A 40 7.03 37.15 -23.70
CA ASN A 40 7.88 36.19 -24.42
C ASN A 40 8.64 36.80 -25.61
N SER A 41 8.42 38.08 -25.95
CA SER A 41 8.91 38.71 -27.20
C SER A 41 8.51 37.96 -28.48
N LEU A 42 7.30 37.38 -28.48
CA LEU A 42 6.71 36.61 -29.56
C LEU A 42 5.49 37.35 -30.16
N PRO A 43 5.07 37.04 -31.40
CA PRO A 43 3.87 37.62 -31.98
C PRO A 43 2.61 37.17 -31.22
N ASP A 44 1.58 38.03 -31.24
CA ASP A 44 0.25 37.67 -30.74
C ASP A 44 -0.30 36.44 -31.49
N ILE A 45 -0.93 35.53 -30.75
CA ILE A 45 -1.60 34.35 -31.28
C ILE A 45 -2.87 34.77 -32.02
N ALA A 46 -3.09 34.20 -33.21
CA ALA A 46 -4.27 34.43 -34.03
C ALA A 46 -4.76 33.10 -34.65
N LEU A 47 -5.66 32.41 -33.96
CA LEU A 47 -6.31 31.18 -34.41
C LEU A 47 -7.71 31.44 -34.99
N THR A 48 -8.13 30.60 -35.93
CA THR A 48 -9.53 30.61 -36.40
C THR A 48 -10.47 30.15 -35.28
N PRO A 49 -11.71 30.68 -35.20
CA PRO A 49 -12.69 30.23 -34.21
C PRO A 49 -12.96 28.72 -34.27
N GLU A 50 -12.85 28.10 -35.44
CA GLU A 50 -12.96 26.65 -35.61
C GLU A 50 -11.82 25.89 -34.90
N LYS A 51 -10.56 26.35 -35.03
CA LYS A 51 -9.41 25.73 -34.36
C LYS A 51 -9.42 25.97 -32.86
N SER A 52 -9.83 27.16 -32.41
CA SER A 52 -10.09 27.42 -30.98
C SER A 52 -11.16 26.49 -30.41
N ALA A 53 -12.23 26.22 -31.15
CA ALA A 53 -13.28 25.29 -30.73
C ALA A 53 -12.77 23.85 -30.58
N GLU A 54 -11.88 23.42 -31.48
CA GLU A 54 -11.22 22.11 -31.45
C GLU A 54 -10.30 21.97 -30.22
N ILE A 55 -9.50 23.00 -29.90
CA ILE A 55 -8.63 23.02 -28.71
C ILE A 55 -9.45 23.02 -27.41
N LEU A 56 -10.57 23.73 -27.37
CA LEU A 56 -11.41 23.81 -26.17
C LEU A 56 -12.29 22.57 -25.97
N TYR A 57 -12.89 22.04 -27.05
CA TYR A 57 -14.04 21.13 -27.01
C TYR A 57 -13.94 19.90 -27.94
N GLY A 58 -12.83 19.73 -28.66
CA GLY A 58 -12.58 18.54 -29.47
C GLY A 58 -12.25 17.30 -28.64
N ASP A 59 -11.80 16.22 -29.29
CA ASP A 59 -11.54 14.93 -28.64
C ASP A 59 -10.48 15.02 -27.51
N PHE A 60 -9.51 15.93 -27.63
CA PHE A 60 -8.53 16.27 -26.59
C PHE A 60 -8.79 17.63 -25.94
N GLY A 61 -10.02 18.14 -26.01
CA GLY A 61 -10.36 19.51 -25.66
C GLY A 61 -10.05 19.86 -24.20
N ILE A 62 -9.29 20.94 -23.96
CA ILE A 62 -8.80 21.29 -22.62
C ILE A 62 -9.89 21.68 -21.61
N THR A 63 -11.13 21.91 -22.05
CA THR A 63 -12.28 22.14 -21.16
C THR A 63 -13.10 20.86 -20.89
N THR A 64 -12.73 19.74 -21.51
CA THR A 64 -13.27 18.42 -21.23
C THR A 64 -12.48 17.76 -20.09
N THR A 65 -13.13 16.91 -19.30
CA THR A 65 -12.46 16.19 -18.20
C THR A 65 -11.34 15.29 -18.73
N GLU A 66 -11.54 14.60 -19.85
CA GLU A 66 -10.55 13.69 -20.44
C GLU A 66 -9.36 14.46 -21.03
N GLY A 67 -9.60 15.50 -21.84
CA GLY A 67 -8.54 16.35 -22.41
C GLY A 67 -7.69 17.04 -21.33
N ALA A 68 -8.32 17.58 -20.28
CA ALA A 68 -7.62 18.17 -19.15
C ALA A 68 -6.76 17.15 -18.37
N MET A 69 -7.30 15.94 -18.10
CA MET A 69 -6.52 14.87 -17.45
C MET A 69 -5.34 14.39 -18.31
N LEU A 70 -5.51 14.26 -19.62
CA LEU A 70 -4.43 13.89 -20.53
C LEU A 70 -3.34 14.97 -20.59
N PHE A 71 -3.72 16.25 -20.60
CA PHE A 71 -2.77 17.36 -20.57
C PHE A 71 -1.97 17.40 -19.26
N LEU A 72 -2.65 17.29 -18.12
CA LEU A 72 -2.02 17.23 -16.79
C LEU A 72 -1.13 16.00 -16.62
N TYR A 73 -1.57 14.83 -17.11
CA TYR A 73 -0.75 13.62 -17.12
C TYR A 73 0.53 13.85 -17.91
N GLY A 74 0.43 14.45 -19.10
CA GLY A 74 1.59 14.82 -19.91
C GLY A 74 2.56 15.72 -19.15
N GLU A 75 2.05 16.82 -18.59
CA GLU A 75 2.89 17.78 -17.88
C GLU A 75 3.56 17.16 -16.64
N LEU A 76 2.80 16.51 -15.76
CA LEU A 76 3.27 16.04 -14.46
C LEU A 76 4.04 14.72 -14.51
N SER A 77 3.85 13.91 -15.57
CA SER A 77 4.68 12.71 -15.80
C SER A 77 5.84 12.94 -16.77
N GLY A 78 5.76 13.95 -17.62
CA GLY A 78 6.66 14.16 -18.75
C GLY A 78 6.50 13.13 -19.89
N LYS A 79 5.54 12.20 -19.81
CA LYS A 79 5.34 11.13 -20.81
C LYS A 79 4.27 11.50 -21.83
N LEU A 80 4.37 10.96 -23.04
CA LEU A 80 3.31 11.09 -24.05
C LEU A 80 1.94 10.63 -23.48
N PRO A 81 0.91 11.49 -23.48
CA PRO A 81 -0.43 11.09 -23.07
C PRO A 81 -1.04 10.07 -24.03
N PRO A 82 -1.87 9.12 -23.55
CA PRO A 82 -2.61 8.21 -24.40
C PRO A 82 -3.38 8.93 -25.52
N GLY A 83 -3.16 8.51 -26.76
CA GLY A 83 -3.82 9.06 -27.95
C GLY A 83 -3.22 10.34 -28.53
N TYR A 84 -2.29 11.01 -27.84
CA TYR A 84 -1.63 12.21 -28.36
C TYR A 84 -0.70 11.88 -29.54
N SER A 85 -0.51 12.84 -30.44
CA SER A 85 0.29 12.68 -31.65
C SER A 85 1.79 12.72 -31.37
N ILE A 86 2.54 11.83 -32.02
CA ILE A 86 4.01 11.89 -32.05
C ILE A 86 4.43 12.95 -33.07
N PRO A 87 5.27 13.94 -32.72
CA PRO A 87 5.71 14.98 -33.65
C PRO A 87 6.56 14.43 -34.81
N ASP A 88 6.30 14.91 -36.04
CA ASP A 88 7.22 14.73 -37.16
C ASP A 88 8.27 15.85 -37.16
N LYS A 89 9.53 15.48 -36.92
CA LYS A 89 10.67 16.42 -36.89
C LYS A 89 10.93 17.12 -38.23
N ASN A 90 10.31 16.68 -39.32
CA ASN A 90 10.43 17.28 -40.65
C ASN A 90 9.27 18.20 -41.01
N ASP A 91 8.27 18.35 -40.15
CA ASP A 91 7.12 19.23 -40.42
C ASP A 91 7.46 20.70 -40.14
N GLU A 92 7.95 21.39 -41.18
CA GLU A 92 8.24 22.83 -41.15
C GLU A 92 7.00 23.70 -40.87
N SER A 93 5.77 23.16 -40.96
CA SER A 93 4.55 23.94 -40.64
C SER A 93 4.44 24.26 -39.14
N LEU A 94 5.06 23.45 -38.27
CA LEU A 94 5.12 23.67 -36.82
C LEU A 94 5.89 24.95 -36.45
N LEU A 95 6.78 25.45 -37.33
CA LEU A 95 7.69 26.56 -37.03
C LEU A 95 7.09 27.96 -37.24
N ASN A 96 5.84 28.11 -37.70
CA ASN A 96 5.18 29.40 -37.97
C ASN A 96 6.01 30.39 -38.83
N GLY A 97 6.80 29.87 -39.77
CA GLY A 97 7.70 30.68 -40.60
C GLY A 97 8.97 31.20 -39.91
N LEU A 98 9.27 30.73 -38.69
CA LEU A 98 10.59 30.86 -38.08
C LEU A 98 11.59 29.99 -38.86
N ASP A 99 12.77 30.55 -39.17
CA ASP A 99 13.84 29.83 -39.86
C ASP A 99 14.53 28.84 -38.92
N ARG A 100 14.50 27.55 -39.26
CA ARG A 100 15.16 26.48 -38.50
C ARG A 100 16.62 26.80 -38.20
N ASP A 101 17.37 27.37 -39.14
CA ASP A 101 18.80 27.65 -38.94
C ASP A 101 19.04 28.88 -38.04
N SER A 102 18.14 29.87 -38.06
CA SER A 102 18.11 30.99 -37.10
C SER A 102 17.72 30.53 -35.68
N VAL A 103 16.93 29.46 -35.60
CA VAL A 103 16.38 28.90 -34.36
C VAL A 103 17.40 27.94 -33.73
N CYS A 104 18.15 27.18 -34.53
CA CYS A 104 19.16 26.19 -34.10
C CYS A 104 20.61 26.71 -33.88
N ASN A 105 20.87 28.02 -33.79
CA ASN A 105 22.24 28.56 -33.83
C ASN A 105 22.92 28.69 -32.43
N GLU A 106 24.20 28.29 -32.32
CA GLU A 106 24.97 28.15 -31.05
C GLU A 106 25.02 29.41 -30.15
N ASN A 107 24.78 30.61 -30.70
CA ASN A 107 24.82 31.87 -29.96
C ASN A 107 23.44 32.39 -29.52
N GLY A 108 22.36 31.63 -29.76
CA GLY A 108 20.98 31.99 -29.45
C GLY A 108 20.43 31.45 -28.13
N MET A 109 21.25 30.80 -27.29
CA MET A 109 20.86 30.09 -26.06
C MET A 109 20.40 31.00 -24.89
N GLY A 110 19.84 32.18 -25.17
CA GLY A 110 19.59 33.25 -24.20
C GLY A 110 18.19 33.29 -23.60
N GLU A 111 17.13 33.26 -24.42
CA GLU A 111 15.75 33.58 -23.98
C GLU A 111 14.65 32.66 -24.52
N LEU A 112 14.95 31.76 -25.46
CA LEU A 112 14.06 30.65 -25.81
C LEU A 112 14.57 29.39 -25.12
N GLY A 113 13.77 28.89 -24.17
CA GLY A 113 14.18 27.85 -23.22
C GLY A 113 14.62 26.52 -23.86
N LEU A 114 15.25 25.70 -23.01
CA LEU A 114 15.97 24.44 -23.26
C LEU A 114 15.36 23.42 -24.26
N TYR A 115 14.08 23.54 -24.61
CA TYR A 115 13.32 22.55 -25.38
C TYR A 115 13.71 22.44 -26.85
N LEU A 116 14.16 23.53 -27.45
CA LEU A 116 14.51 23.55 -28.87
C LEU A 116 15.75 22.68 -29.22
N VAL A 117 16.51 22.29 -28.20
CA VAL A 117 17.64 21.36 -28.31
C VAL A 117 17.22 20.02 -28.94
N LEU A 118 16.00 19.52 -28.70
CA LEU A 118 15.56 18.21 -29.22
C LEU A 118 15.18 18.22 -30.71
N PHE A 119 14.91 19.40 -31.26
CA PHE A 119 14.61 19.64 -32.68
C PHE A 119 15.90 19.92 -33.49
N CYS A 120 16.91 20.50 -32.84
CA CYS A 120 18.16 20.93 -33.46
C CYS A 120 19.35 19.99 -33.26
N ALA A 121 19.34 19.18 -32.20
CA ALA A 121 20.44 18.27 -31.86
C ALA A 121 19.93 16.84 -31.68
N LEU A 122 20.17 16.01 -32.70
CA LEU A 122 20.72 14.64 -32.59
C LEU A 122 20.95 14.12 -34.03
N PRO A 123 22.16 13.63 -34.38
CA PRO A 123 22.34 12.86 -35.62
C PRO A 123 21.56 11.55 -35.54
N GLU A 124 21.10 11.03 -36.69
CA GLU A 124 20.24 9.83 -36.79
C GLU A 124 20.85 8.56 -36.14
N ASP A 125 22.17 8.53 -35.93
CA ASP A 125 22.94 7.34 -35.54
C ASP A 125 23.02 7.07 -34.02
N GLU A 126 22.53 7.96 -33.13
CA GLU A 126 22.63 7.80 -31.65
C GLU A 126 21.28 7.81 -30.90
N ILE A 127 20.15 7.70 -31.60
CA ILE A 127 18.83 7.62 -30.96
C ILE A 127 18.57 6.19 -30.47
N GLN A 128 18.78 5.93 -29.18
CA GLN A 128 17.98 4.89 -28.51
C GLN A 128 16.51 5.29 -28.58
N PRO A 129 15.56 4.35 -28.78
CA PRO A 129 14.14 4.67 -28.92
C PRO A 129 13.58 5.17 -27.59
N GLN A 130 13.77 6.46 -27.34
CA GLN A 130 13.23 7.18 -26.21
C GLN A 130 11.82 7.64 -26.59
N GLU A 131 10.83 7.30 -25.76
CA GLU A 131 9.45 7.73 -25.97
C GLU A 131 9.41 9.27 -26.03
N PRO A 132 8.57 9.86 -26.91
CA PRO A 132 8.45 11.30 -27.00
C PRO A 132 8.01 11.88 -25.65
N ILE A 133 8.80 12.82 -25.16
CA ILE A 133 8.54 13.55 -23.92
C ILE A 133 7.41 14.55 -24.20
N PHE A 134 6.49 14.72 -23.24
CA PHE A 134 5.43 15.72 -23.39
C PHE A 134 6.01 17.14 -23.35
N GLY A 135 5.70 17.92 -24.38
CA GLY A 135 6.15 19.29 -24.57
C GLY A 135 5.35 20.01 -25.66
N GLU A 136 5.79 21.22 -26.02
CA GLU A 136 5.09 22.09 -26.98
C GLU A 136 4.99 21.47 -28.38
N ASP A 137 5.94 20.61 -28.78
CA ASP A 137 5.92 19.88 -30.05
C ASP A 137 4.81 18.81 -30.09
N VAL A 138 4.65 18.04 -29.01
CA VAL A 138 3.54 17.08 -28.80
C VAL A 138 2.20 17.80 -28.79
N ILE A 139 2.10 18.95 -28.13
CA ILE A 139 0.89 19.80 -28.10
C ILE A 139 0.58 20.32 -29.51
N ALA A 140 1.58 20.89 -30.21
CA ALA A 140 1.44 21.41 -31.57
C ALA A 140 0.95 20.33 -32.56
N ALA A 141 1.56 19.14 -32.53
CA ALA A 141 1.18 18.00 -33.36
C ALA A 141 -0.22 17.44 -33.03
N THR A 142 -0.61 17.45 -31.75
CA THR A 142 -1.91 16.92 -31.29
C THR A 142 -3.07 17.85 -31.65
N PHE A 143 -2.89 19.16 -31.48
CA PHE A 143 -3.94 20.15 -31.78
C PHE A 143 -3.87 20.71 -33.22
N GLY A 144 -2.83 20.38 -33.99
CA GLY A 144 -2.64 20.91 -35.34
C GLY A 144 -2.49 22.44 -35.36
N ILE A 145 -1.61 22.94 -34.49
CA ILE A 145 -1.24 24.36 -34.34
C ILE A 145 0.28 24.50 -34.42
N ASP A 146 0.76 25.72 -34.59
CA ASP A 146 2.19 25.99 -34.57
C ASP A 146 2.77 26.02 -33.13
N PHE A 147 4.11 25.94 -33.04
CA PHE A 147 4.84 25.88 -31.78
C PHE A 147 4.59 27.11 -30.86
N VAL A 148 4.40 28.30 -31.43
CA VAL A 148 4.16 29.54 -30.66
C VAL A 148 2.79 29.47 -30.00
N ALA A 149 1.76 29.04 -30.74
CA ALA A 149 0.42 28.79 -30.20
C ALA A 149 0.39 27.62 -29.20
N ALA A 150 1.19 26.57 -29.41
CA ALA A 150 1.31 25.44 -28.49
C ALA A 150 1.97 25.83 -27.16
N LYS A 151 3.01 26.67 -27.20
CA LYS A 151 3.58 27.27 -25.97
C LYS A 151 2.54 28.12 -25.25
N ALA A 152 1.86 29.02 -25.95
CA ALA A 152 0.81 29.85 -25.37
C ALA A 152 -0.30 29.04 -24.69
N LEU A 153 -0.69 27.91 -25.28
CA LEU A 153 -1.65 26.97 -24.71
C LEU A 153 -1.11 26.28 -23.44
N ARG A 154 0.16 25.86 -23.44
CA ARG A 154 0.80 25.26 -22.26
C ARG A 154 0.92 26.24 -21.10
N ASP A 155 1.46 27.43 -21.36
CA ASP A 155 1.58 28.51 -20.36
C ASP A 155 0.19 28.90 -19.80
N LEU A 156 -0.84 28.99 -20.66
CA LEU A 156 -2.20 29.29 -20.22
C LEU A 156 -2.75 28.20 -19.29
N VAL A 157 -2.60 26.92 -19.65
CA VAL A 157 -3.15 25.81 -18.86
C VAL A 157 -2.38 25.65 -17.55
N ILE A 158 -1.05 25.57 -17.59
CA ILE A 158 -0.24 25.26 -16.42
C ILE A 158 -0.09 26.46 -15.50
N ASP A 159 0.30 27.63 -16.02
CA ASP A 159 0.58 28.80 -15.18
C ASP A 159 -0.72 29.54 -14.85
N SER A 160 -1.47 30.00 -15.86
CA SER A 160 -2.64 30.88 -15.60
C SER A 160 -3.86 30.14 -15.04
N ILE A 161 -4.12 28.91 -15.48
CA ILE A 161 -5.28 28.14 -15.03
C ILE A 161 -4.95 27.34 -13.77
N PHE A 162 -3.94 26.46 -13.79
CA PHE A 162 -3.63 25.63 -12.62
C PHE A 162 -2.80 26.35 -11.55
N GLY A 163 -1.81 27.17 -11.94
CA GLY A 163 -0.99 27.95 -11.01
C GLY A 163 -1.75 29.10 -10.34
N ASP A 164 -2.45 29.95 -11.10
CA ASP A 164 -3.13 31.13 -10.57
C ASP A 164 -4.63 30.91 -10.28
N PHE A 165 -5.42 30.56 -11.30
CA PHE A 165 -6.89 30.58 -11.20
C PHE A 165 -7.45 29.50 -10.27
N VAL A 166 -6.95 28.26 -10.35
CA VAL A 166 -7.44 27.14 -9.54
C VAL A 166 -7.09 27.34 -8.06
N GLU A 167 -5.87 27.76 -7.73
CA GLU A 167 -5.49 28.07 -6.34
C GLU A 167 -6.38 29.19 -5.78
N GLY A 168 -6.50 30.31 -6.50
CA GLY A 168 -7.36 31.43 -6.09
C GLY A 168 -8.83 31.01 -5.93
N PHE A 169 -9.35 30.20 -6.85
CA PHE A 169 -10.71 29.67 -6.76
C PHE A 169 -10.92 28.78 -5.52
N LEU A 170 -9.94 27.92 -5.18
CA LEU A 170 -10.02 27.03 -4.02
C LEU A 170 -9.98 27.81 -2.70
N ILE A 171 -9.08 28.80 -2.60
CA ILE A 171 -8.95 29.66 -1.42
C ILE A 171 -10.23 30.52 -1.26
N ASP A 172 -10.62 31.28 -2.29
CA ASP A 172 -11.73 32.25 -2.19
C ASP A 172 -13.11 31.58 -2.06
N SER A 173 -13.31 30.40 -2.67
CA SER A 173 -14.62 29.74 -2.70
C SER A 173 -14.86 28.77 -1.54
N PHE A 174 -13.80 28.15 -1.02
CA PHE A 174 -13.90 27.07 -0.02
C PHE A 174 -13.09 27.33 1.26
N GLY A 175 -12.22 28.34 1.28
CA GLY A 175 -11.29 28.56 2.39
C GLY A 175 -10.23 27.46 2.49
N ALA A 176 -9.83 26.89 1.36
CA ALA A 176 -8.77 25.88 1.32
C ALA A 176 -7.43 26.48 1.78
N GLU A 177 -6.70 25.75 2.61
CA GLU A 177 -5.35 26.10 3.07
C GLU A 177 -4.43 24.90 2.88
N ALA A 178 -3.16 25.14 2.52
CA ALA A 178 -2.17 24.08 2.32
C ALA A 178 -1.87 23.24 3.59
N TYR A 179 -2.20 23.76 4.79
CA TYR A 179 -1.98 23.09 6.07
C TYR A 179 -3.21 23.18 6.97
N LEU A 180 -3.93 22.07 7.13
CA LEU A 180 -5.12 21.99 7.98
C LEU A 180 -4.78 21.56 9.42
N THR A 181 -5.19 22.34 10.42
CA THR A 181 -5.11 21.96 11.83
C THR A 181 -6.45 21.38 12.31
N GLN A 182 -6.48 20.11 12.70
CA GLN A 182 -7.69 19.44 13.22
C GLN A 182 -7.38 18.44 14.34
N SER A 183 -8.42 17.90 14.98
CA SER A 183 -8.26 16.90 16.04
C SER A 183 -7.80 15.55 15.49
N VAL A 184 -7.13 14.73 16.30
CA VAL A 184 -6.75 13.34 15.94
C VAL A 184 -7.97 12.53 15.52
N ASN A 185 -9.12 12.70 16.19
CA ASN A 185 -10.36 12.02 15.83
C ASN A 185 -10.90 12.50 14.46
N SER A 186 -10.72 13.76 14.11
CA SER A 186 -11.08 14.28 12.77
C SER A 186 -10.16 13.72 11.69
N TRP A 187 -8.87 13.55 12.01
CA TRP A 187 -7.88 12.95 11.12
C TRP A 187 -8.10 11.46 10.87
N LEU A 188 -8.46 10.68 11.92
CA LEU A 188 -8.60 9.23 11.84
C LEU A 188 -10.04 8.80 11.51
N LEU A 189 -11.03 9.32 12.23
CA LEU A 189 -12.42 8.84 12.19
C LEU A 189 -13.27 9.63 11.19
N GLY A 190 -12.85 10.86 10.89
CA GLY A 190 -13.22 11.55 9.66
C GLY A 190 -13.51 13.03 9.80
N TRP A 191 -13.48 13.72 8.67
CA TRP A 191 -13.73 15.15 8.53
C TRP A 191 -14.47 15.46 7.22
N HIS A 192 -15.12 16.62 7.19
CA HIS A 192 -15.89 17.09 6.04
C HIS A 192 -15.04 18.07 5.23
N ASP A 193 -14.82 17.78 3.96
CA ASP A 193 -14.11 18.62 3.01
C ASP A 193 -15.11 19.39 2.11
N PRO A 194 -15.16 20.73 2.19
CA PRO A 194 -16.02 21.55 1.36
C PRO A 194 -15.76 21.41 -0.14
N VAL A 195 -14.52 21.13 -0.55
CA VAL A 195 -14.15 20.99 -1.97
C VAL A 195 -14.77 19.70 -2.53
N SER A 196 -14.53 18.57 -1.87
CA SER A 196 -15.13 17.27 -2.20
C SER A 196 -16.66 17.31 -2.15
N ALA A 197 -17.26 18.03 -1.19
CA ALA A 197 -18.71 18.19 -1.11
C ALA A 197 -19.27 19.01 -2.30
N TYR A 198 -18.54 20.03 -2.75
CA TYR A 198 -18.87 20.80 -3.94
C TYR A 198 -18.73 19.96 -5.22
N LEU A 199 -17.63 19.22 -5.40
CA LEU A 199 -17.45 18.33 -6.56
C LEU A 199 -18.55 17.26 -6.65
N ALA A 200 -18.98 16.70 -5.52
CA ALA A 200 -20.02 15.68 -5.48
C ALA A 200 -21.46 16.20 -5.62
N SER A 201 -21.74 17.50 -5.36
CA SER A 201 -23.13 17.99 -5.27
C SER A 201 -23.41 19.43 -5.71
N GLY A 202 -22.40 20.19 -6.14
CA GLY A 202 -22.49 21.61 -6.46
C GLY A 202 -22.72 22.53 -5.25
N ASN A 203 -22.61 22.01 -4.02
CA ASN A 203 -22.80 22.78 -2.78
C ASN A 203 -21.74 22.38 -1.74
N PRO A 204 -20.81 23.28 -1.35
CA PRO A 204 -19.76 22.95 -0.39
C PRO A 204 -20.29 22.72 1.03
N ASN A 205 -21.52 23.15 1.33
CA ASN A 205 -22.15 22.96 2.65
C ASN A 205 -23.00 21.67 2.71
N ASN A 206 -22.93 20.80 1.70
CA ASN A 206 -23.71 19.58 1.68
C ASN A 206 -23.08 18.49 2.55
N MET A 207 -23.56 18.35 3.78
CA MET A 207 -23.07 17.36 4.75
C MET A 207 -23.48 15.90 4.43
N SER A 208 -24.13 15.61 3.30
CA SER A 208 -24.39 14.21 2.88
C SER A 208 -23.28 13.62 2.00
N VAL A 209 -22.27 14.40 1.62
CA VAL A 209 -21.16 14.04 0.72
C VAL A 209 -19.90 14.80 1.14
N GLY A 210 -18.74 14.44 0.58
CA GLY A 210 -17.47 15.12 0.89
C GLY A 210 -16.91 14.80 2.27
N TRP A 211 -17.16 13.59 2.78
CA TRP A 211 -16.52 13.11 4.00
C TRP A 211 -15.32 12.24 3.66
N ALA A 212 -14.15 12.55 4.23
CA ALA A 212 -13.03 11.63 4.31
C ALA A 212 -13.08 10.94 5.69
N SER A 213 -13.14 9.61 5.74
CA SER A 213 -13.31 8.85 7.00
C SER A 213 -12.70 7.46 6.87
N LEU A 214 -12.10 6.94 7.95
CA LEU A 214 -11.67 5.54 8.04
C LEU A 214 -12.69 4.65 8.81
N GLU A 215 -13.86 5.19 9.21
CA GLU A 215 -14.89 4.40 9.90
C GLU A 215 -15.82 3.67 8.91
N SER A 216 -15.71 2.34 8.89
CA SER A 216 -16.66 1.43 8.23
C SER A 216 -17.88 1.11 9.12
N SER A 217 -17.85 1.45 10.41
CA SER A 217 -18.95 1.29 11.37
C SER A 217 -19.71 2.59 11.65
N GLU A 218 -20.96 2.50 12.13
CA GLU A 218 -21.84 3.65 12.47
C GLU A 218 -21.40 4.41 13.76
N THR A 219 -20.11 4.43 14.08
CA THR A 219 -19.55 4.70 15.41
C THR A 219 -19.43 6.19 15.81
N PHE A 220 -20.32 7.02 15.25
CA PHE A 220 -20.74 8.34 15.76
C PHE A 220 -19.70 9.48 15.82
N PHE A 221 -18.40 9.19 15.72
CA PHE A 221 -17.33 10.20 15.79
C PHE A 221 -16.79 10.53 14.39
N GLY A 222 -16.57 11.82 14.12
CA GLY A 222 -15.96 12.27 12.86
C GLY A 222 -16.93 12.38 11.68
N SER A 223 -17.65 11.32 11.32
CA SER A 223 -18.38 11.22 10.03
C SER A 223 -19.80 11.82 9.95
N GLY A 224 -20.31 12.42 11.03
CA GLY A 224 -21.69 12.93 11.09
C GLY A 224 -22.79 11.84 11.02
N GLY A 225 -22.43 10.56 11.19
CA GLY A 225 -23.36 9.43 11.06
C GLY A 225 -23.49 8.88 9.64
N ILE A 226 -22.61 9.31 8.71
CA ILE A 226 -22.47 8.72 7.38
C ILE A 226 -21.54 7.50 7.47
N LYS A 227 -21.92 6.39 6.86
CA LYS A 227 -21.05 5.21 6.69
C LYS A 227 -20.04 5.46 5.58
N ASN A 228 -18.80 5.01 5.76
CA ASN A 228 -17.84 4.90 4.67
C ASN A 228 -17.56 3.44 4.28
N GLY A 229 -18.61 2.69 3.97
CA GLY A 229 -18.54 1.30 3.51
C GLY A 229 -19.61 0.37 4.12
N ASP A 230 -19.75 -0.83 3.56
CA ASP A 230 -20.64 -1.89 4.05
C ASP A 230 -19.90 -2.98 4.86
N GLY A 231 -18.58 -2.82 5.05
CA GLY A 231 -17.69 -3.81 5.65
C GLY A 231 -17.12 -4.79 4.63
N THR A 232 -15.89 -5.28 4.87
CA THR A 232 -15.16 -6.18 3.96
C THR A 232 -15.47 -7.64 4.23
N ASN A 233 -15.70 -8.43 3.18
CA ASN A 233 -15.93 -9.87 3.23
C ASN A 233 -14.68 -10.62 2.74
N TYR A 234 -14.16 -11.54 3.56
CA TYR A 234 -12.99 -12.35 3.21
C TYR A 234 -13.40 -13.82 2.99
N THR A 235 -13.07 -14.38 1.82
CA THR A 235 -13.19 -15.81 1.53
C THR A 235 -11.85 -16.49 1.83
N ILE A 236 -11.78 -17.28 2.90
CA ILE A 236 -10.54 -17.92 3.36
C ILE A 236 -10.57 -19.44 3.10
N CYS A 237 -9.44 -20.00 2.69
CA CYS A 237 -9.27 -21.43 2.45
C CYS A 237 -9.29 -22.24 3.76
N THR A 238 -10.11 -23.30 3.82
CA THR A 238 -10.20 -24.16 5.00
C THR A 238 -9.14 -25.27 5.08
N GLY A 239 -8.35 -25.45 4.02
CA GLY A 239 -7.42 -26.59 3.87
C GLY A 239 -8.07 -27.93 3.50
N GLU A 240 -9.40 -27.99 3.33
CA GLU A 240 -10.11 -29.23 2.92
C GLU A 240 -9.90 -29.57 1.43
N ARG A 241 -9.47 -28.60 0.61
CA ARG A 241 -9.18 -28.80 -0.82
C ARG A 241 -7.69 -28.61 -1.10
N PRO A 242 -7.08 -29.43 -1.98
CA PRO A 242 -5.63 -29.40 -2.24
C PRO A 242 -5.22 -28.29 -3.24
N ASN A 243 -5.97 -27.19 -3.32
CA ASN A 243 -5.76 -26.12 -4.31
C ASN A 243 -5.53 -24.73 -3.69
N CYS A 244 -5.45 -24.69 -2.36
CA CYS A 244 -5.08 -23.56 -1.53
C CYS A 244 -4.70 -24.14 -0.16
N ASP A 245 -3.82 -23.47 0.55
CA ASP A 245 -3.39 -23.88 1.88
C ASP A 245 -4.26 -23.29 2.98
N LYS A 246 -4.27 -23.96 4.13
CA LYS A 246 -5.19 -23.65 5.22
C LYS A 246 -4.94 -22.23 5.74
N GLY A 247 -5.95 -21.39 5.70
CA GLY A 247 -5.90 -20.02 6.19
C GLY A 247 -5.46 -19.00 5.14
N GLU A 248 -5.10 -19.40 3.91
CA GLU A 248 -4.89 -18.45 2.82
C GLU A 248 -6.17 -17.70 2.46
N LEU A 249 -6.04 -16.42 2.13
CA LEU A 249 -7.09 -15.66 1.49
C LEU A 249 -7.28 -16.12 0.04
N ILE A 250 -8.52 -16.14 -0.43
CA ILE A 250 -8.90 -16.47 -1.82
C ILE A 250 -9.52 -15.24 -2.50
N GLU A 251 -10.43 -14.54 -1.82
CA GLU A 251 -11.11 -13.34 -2.32
C GLU A 251 -11.36 -12.32 -1.21
N GLU A 252 -11.17 -11.04 -1.52
CA GLU A 252 -11.68 -9.88 -0.78
C GLU A 252 -12.89 -9.31 -1.56
N ASP A 253 -14.06 -9.22 -0.92
CA ASP A 253 -15.33 -8.74 -1.52
C ASP A 253 -15.70 -9.39 -2.88
N GLY A 254 -15.32 -10.66 -3.06
CA GLY A 254 -15.56 -11.44 -4.29
C GLY A 254 -14.54 -11.18 -5.41
N SER A 255 -13.41 -10.55 -5.10
CA SER A 255 -12.27 -10.31 -6.00
C SER A 255 -11.01 -11.00 -5.47
N SER A 256 -10.28 -11.73 -6.31
CA SER A 256 -8.91 -12.15 -5.97
C SER A 256 -7.89 -11.03 -6.19
N GLN A 257 -8.27 -9.88 -6.74
CA GLN A 257 -7.38 -8.74 -6.96
C GLN A 257 -7.62 -7.64 -5.91
N LEU A 258 -6.54 -6.96 -5.50
CA LEU A 258 -6.60 -5.79 -4.62
C LEU A 258 -7.63 -4.77 -5.14
N SER A 259 -8.44 -4.22 -4.23
CA SER A 259 -9.59 -3.36 -4.59
C SER A 259 -9.23 -2.06 -5.34
N TRP A 260 -7.95 -1.68 -5.42
CA TRP A 260 -7.41 -0.55 -6.19
C TRP A 260 -6.33 -0.95 -7.21
N ARG A 261 -5.85 -2.20 -7.21
CA ARG A 261 -4.95 -2.78 -8.22
C ARG A 261 -5.62 -3.98 -8.87
N ASN A 262 -6.58 -3.69 -9.74
CA ASN A 262 -7.38 -4.68 -10.44
C ASN A 262 -7.53 -4.33 -11.93
N ASN A 263 -8.13 -5.24 -12.70
CA ASN A 263 -8.32 -5.09 -14.14
C ASN A 263 -9.11 -3.83 -14.55
N ALA A 264 -9.99 -3.31 -13.68
CA ALA A 264 -10.74 -2.08 -13.95
C ALA A 264 -9.84 -0.85 -13.82
N MET A 265 -9.04 -0.76 -12.75
CA MET A 265 -8.05 0.31 -12.59
C MET A 265 -6.99 0.27 -13.70
N TYR A 266 -6.51 -0.92 -14.07
CA TYR A 266 -5.59 -1.11 -15.20
C TYR A 266 -6.17 -0.57 -16.50
N THR A 267 -7.44 -0.86 -16.79
CA THR A 267 -8.11 -0.35 -18.01
C THR A 267 -8.28 1.18 -17.96
N ALA A 268 -8.71 1.72 -16.82
CA ALA A 268 -8.96 3.15 -16.64
C ALA A 268 -7.69 4.02 -16.65
N THR A 269 -6.55 3.44 -16.28
CA THR A 269 -5.24 4.11 -16.25
C THR A 269 -4.38 3.77 -17.48
N TYR A 270 -4.98 3.26 -18.57
CA TYR A 270 -4.27 2.87 -19.80
C TYR A 270 -3.09 1.90 -19.58
N GLY A 271 -3.18 1.07 -18.53
CA GLY A 271 -2.19 0.08 -18.14
C GLY A 271 -1.10 0.56 -17.18
N LEU A 272 -1.14 1.83 -16.74
CA LEU A 272 -0.14 2.40 -15.83
C LEU A 272 -0.18 1.78 -14.42
N ILE A 273 -1.36 1.37 -13.95
CA ILE A 273 -1.53 0.66 -12.68
C ILE A 273 -1.83 -0.81 -12.95
N THR A 274 -0.86 -1.67 -12.72
CA THR A 274 -0.99 -3.11 -12.93
C THR A 274 -1.86 -3.78 -11.86
N PRO A 275 -2.65 -4.82 -12.22
CA PRO A 275 -3.37 -5.61 -11.23
C PRO A 275 -2.41 -6.38 -10.31
N GLU A 276 -2.82 -6.56 -9.06
CA GLU A 276 -2.12 -7.36 -8.05
C GLU A 276 -3.10 -8.31 -7.39
N ASP A 277 -2.66 -9.56 -7.18
CA ASP A 277 -3.47 -10.63 -6.60
C ASP A 277 -3.31 -10.65 -5.06
N ILE A 278 -4.44 -10.73 -4.35
CA ILE A 278 -4.52 -10.87 -2.89
C ILE A 278 -4.69 -12.34 -2.47
N SER A 279 -4.93 -13.26 -3.42
CA SER A 279 -5.03 -14.68 -3.08
C SER A 279 -3.67 -15.27 -2.72
N GLY A 280 -3.67 -16.22 -1.78
CA GLY A 280 -2.45 -16.79 -1.20
C GLY A 280 -1.84 -15.96 -0.05
N THR A 281 -2.38 -14.78 0.30
CA THR A 281 -1.93 -14.09 1.52
C THR A 281 -2.41 -14.82 2.78
N THR A 282 -1.54 -14.94 3.78
CA THR A 282 -1.84 -15.59 5.05
C THR A 282 -2.93 -14.88 5.84
N GLY A 283 -3.95 -15.62 6.25
CA GLY A 283 -4.94 -15.25 7.26
C GLY A 283 -4.61 -15.81 8.65
N GLY A 284 -3.38 -16.25 8.92
CA GLY A 284 -2.94 -16.74 10.23
C GLY A 284 -2.06 -17.99 10.24
N PHE A 285 -1.69 -18.54 9.09
CA PHE A 285 -0.83 -19.73 8.97
C PHE A 285 0.29 -19.51 7.94
N ILE A 286 1.50 -19.98 8.24
CA ILE A 286 2.67 -20.00 7.34
C ILE A 286 2.92 -21.44 6.92
N THR A 287 3.04 -21.68 5.61
CA THR A 287 3.22 -23.01 5.00
C THR A 287 4.69 -23.39 4.87
N GLY A 288 5.58 -22.41 4.76
CA GLY A 288 7.01 -22.54 4.51
C GLY A 288 7.40 -22.44 3.02
N SER A 289 6.47 -22.13 2.12
CA SER A 289 6.74 -21.96 0.68
C SER A 289 5.79 -20.96 0.03
N ASP A 290 6.36 -19.96 -0.67
CA ASP A 290 5.63 -18.93 -1.43
C ASP A 290 4.61 -18.10 -0.60
N ASP A 291 4.74 -18.11 0.73
CA ASP A 291 3.86 -17.40 1.68
C ASP A 291 3.89 -15.87 1.48
N LYS A 292 2.73 -15.23 1.57
CA LYS A 292 2.54 -13.77 1.42
C LYS A 292 1.74 -13.19 2.56
N VAL A 293 1.84 -11.88 2.81
CA VAL A 293 0.99 -11.14 3.75
C VAL A 293 0.32 -9.96 3.05
N ASP A 294 -0.97 -9.75 3.34
CA ASP A 294 -1.66 -8.50 2.99
C ASP A 294 -1.34 -7.43 4.04
N VAL A 295 -0.84 -6.29 3.58
CA VAL A 295 -0.51 -5.12 4.40
C VAL A 295 -1.73 -4.21 4.47
N SER A 296 -2.83 -4.73 5.01
CA SER A 296 -4.12 -4.06 5.19
C SER A 296 -4.70 -3.45 3.89
N GLY A 297 -4.62 -4.17 2.77
CA GLY A 297 -5.06 -3.74 1.44
C GLY A 297 -4.15 -2.72 0.75
N TYR A 298 -3.07 -2.25 1.38
CA TYR A 298 -2.14 -1.28 0.78
C TYR A 298 -0.99 -1.93 0.00
N ALA A 299 -0.60 -3.15 0.31
CA ALA A 299 0.46 -3.88 -0.38
C ALA A 299 0.36 -5.38 -0.13
N ILE A 300 0.90 -6.17 -1.04
CA ILE A 300 1.20 -7.58 -0.82
C ILE A 300 2.70 -7.69 -0.64
N ALA A 301 3.14 -8.34 0.44
CA ALA A 301 4.56 -8.57 0.71
C ALA A 301 4.85 -10.07 0.82
N ASP A 302 5.99 -10.50 0.28
CA ASP A 302 6.47 -11.87 0.42
C ASP A 302 7.01 -12.09 1.84
N ILE A 303 6.71 -13.24 2.45
CA ILE A 303 7.18 -13.62 3.78
C ILE A 303 8.44 -14.47 3.64
N ASN A 304 9.51 -14.09 4.34
CA ASN A 304 10.76 -14.84 4.35
C ASN A 304 11.12 -15.26 5.78
N CYS A 305 11.30 -16.55 6.03
CA CYS A 305 11.67 -17.07 7.34
C CYS A 305 13.19 -17.05 7.55
N VAL A 306 13.64 -16.19 8.45
CA VAL A 306 15.06 -15.81 8.64
C VAL A 306 15.76 -16.56 9.78
N GLY A 307 15.01 -17.24 10.64
CA GLY A 307 15.57 -17.99 11.76
C GLY A 307 14.53 -18.76 12.57
N GLU A 308 14.98 -19.34 13.67
CA GLU A 308 14.16 -20.15 14.57
C GLU A 308 14.31 -19.66 16.02
N GLY A 309 13.32 -19.93 16.87
CA GLY A 309 13.41 -19.66 18.29
C GLY A 309 12.24 -20.21 19.10
N THR A 310 11.86 -19.48 20.14
CA THR A 310 10.79 -19.88 21.07
C THR A 310 9.97 -18.68 21.53
N VAL A 311 8.65 -18.79 21.52
CA VAL A 311 7.72 -17.83 22.12
C VAL A 311 6.95 -18.56 23.22
N LYS A 312 7.11 -18.12 24.47
CA LYS A 312 6.45 -18.73 25.66
C LYS A 312 6.58 -20.26 25.73
N GLY A 313 7.79 -20.79 25.52
CA GLY A 313 8.07 -22.24 25.51
C GLY A 313 7.80 -22.94 24.17
N ILE A 314 6.95 -22.36 23.32
CA ILE A 314 6.56 -22.94 22.03
C ILE A 314 7.67 -22.69 20.99
N PRO A 315 8.19 -23.72 20.29
CA PRO A 315 9.13 -23.54 19.18
C PRO A 315 8.49 -22.79 18.01
N VAL A 316 9.19 -21.79 17.48
CA VAL A 316 8.72 -20.99 16.33
C VAL A 316 9.78 -20.84 15.26
N ASP A 317 9.32 -20.56 14.05
CA ASP A 317 10.08 -19.95 12.98
C ASP A 317 9.80 -18.44 12.97
N TYR A 318 10.86 -17.64 12.89
CA TYR A 318 10.81 -16.18 12.78
C TYR A 318 10.84 -15.80 11.31
N CYS A 319 9.82 -15.09 10.87
CA CYS A 319 9.67 -14.65 9.49
C CYS A 319 9.43 -13.15 9.42
N GLU A 320 9.94 -12.54 8.36
CA GLU A 320 9.92 -11.10 8.13
C GLU A 320 9.31 -10.82 6.75
N ALA A 321 8.61 -9.69 6.64
CA ALA A 321 8.11 -9.16 5.37
C ALA A 321 8.20 -7.63 5.41
N SER A 322 8.58 -7.00 4.30
CA SER A 322 8.72 -5.55 4.21
C SER A 322 8.14 -4.98 2.92
N VAL A 323 7.87 -3.67 2.93
CA VAL A 323 7.44 -2.90 1.76
C VAL A 323 8.29 -1.64 1.70
N GLU A 324 9.05 -1.48 0.62
CA GLU A 324 9.94 -0.34 0.43
C GLU A 324 9.15 0.93 0.06
N PRO A 325 9.25 2.02 0.84
CA PRO A 325 8.38 3.18 0.67
C PRO A 325 8.66 3.99 -0.59
N ASN A 326 9.85 3.94 -1.19
CA ASN A 326 10.11 4.64 -2.45
C ASN A 326 9.39 4.03 -3.66
N GLU A 327 8.98 2.75 -3.57
CA GLU A 327 8.39 2.00 -4.69
C GLU A 327 6.88 1.85 -4.57
N ARG A 328 6.32 2.01 -3.35
CA ARG A 328 4.89 1.81 -3.08
C ARG A 328 4.10 3.11 -2.93
N SER A 329 3.83 3.79 -4.06
CA SER A 329 2.76 4.80 -4.10
C SER A 329 1.40 4.15 -3.88
N ILE A 330 0.63 4.68 -2.93
CA ILE A 330 -0.75 4.26 -2.62
C ILE A 330 -1.79 5.30 -3.07
N GLN A 331 -1.38 6.31 -3.83
CA GLN A 331 -2.22 7.37 -4.37
C GLN A 331 -3.55 6.86 -4.94
N ALA A 332 -3.50 5.84 -5.79
CA ALA A 332 -4.67 5.25 -6.43
C ALA A 332 -5.60 4.47 -5.49
N ASN A 333 -5.14 4.07 -4.30
CA ASN A 333 -6.02 3.54 -3.24
C ASN A 333 -6.80 4.66 -2.54
N LEU A 334 -6.16 5.83 -2.38
CA LEU A 334 -6.71 6.99 -1.68
C LEU A 334 -7.65 7.82 -2.57
N LEU A 335 -7.30 8.00 -3.84
CA LEU A 335 -8.12 8.68 -4.84
C LEU A 335 -9.23 7.77 -5.37
N LYS A 336 -8.86 6.55 -5.80
CA LYS A 336 -9.74 5.46 -6.23
C LYS A 336 -10.81 5.91 -7.24
N THR A 337 -10.45 6.83 -8.13
CA THR A 337 -11.40 7.45 -9.08
C THR A 337 -11.75 6.55 -10.26
N PHE A 338 -10.93 5.51 -10.51
CA PHE A 338 -10.95 4.70 -11.72
C PHE A 338 -10.85 5.59 -12.97
N SER A 339 -9.85 6.47 -12.98
CA SER A 339 -9.50 7.33 -14.11
C SER A 339 -7.99 7.51 -14.21
N LEU A 340 -7.52 8.18 -15.28
CA LEU A 340 -6.09 8.49 -15.44
C LEU A 340 -5.51 9.26 -14.23
N LEU A 341 -6.32 10.06 -13.52
CA LEU A 341 -5.92 10.81 -12.33
C LEU A 341 -5.26 9.94 -11.25
N ASP A 342 -5.70 8.70 -11.09
CA ASP A 342 -5.12 7.76 -10.13
C ASP A 342 -3.63 7.48 -10.41
N ALA A 343 -3.18 7.64 -11.67
CA ALA A 343 -1.82 7.42 -12.15
C ALA A 343 -1.04 8.71 -12.50
N ILE A 344 -1.64 9.91 -12.35
CA ILE A 344 -0.94 11.20 -12.56
C ILE A 344 0.01 11.43 -11.36
N PRO A 345 1.33 11.63 -11.55
CA PRO A 345 2.23 11.98 -10.45
C PRO A 345 1.77 13.26 -9.73
N SER A 346 2.16 13.40 -8.46
CA SER A 346 1.78 14.53 -7.58
C SER A 346 0.29 14.77 -7.31
N ALA A 347 -0.65 13.96 -7.83
CA ALA A 347 -2.09 14.18 -7.60
C ALA A 347 -2.50 14.00 -6.12
N LEU A 348 -1.93 12.98 -5.46
CA LEU A 348 -1.94 12.78 -4.01
C LEU A 348 -0.76 11.87 -3.64
N PRO A 349 0.48 12.40 -3.55
CA PRO A 349 1.71 11.61 -3.59
C PRO A 349 2.06 11.00 -2.24
N ILE A 350 1.20 10.09 -1.79
CA ILE A 350 1.35 9.32 -0.55
C ILE A 350 1.94 7.94 -0.86
N TYR A 351 2.98 7.60 -0.11
CA TYR A 351 3.72 6.35 -0.21
C TYR A 351 3.61 5.55 1.10
N LEU A 352 3.73 4.23 1.00
CA LEU A 352 3.60 3.30 2.12
C LEU A 352 4.90 2.51 2.33
N GLY A 353 5.49 2.61 3.52
CA GLY A 353 6.50 1.67 4.00
C GLY A 353 5.91 0.75 5.07
N SER A 354 6.32 -0.51 5.12
CA SER A 354 5.93 -1.41 6.21
C SER A 354 7.05 -2.37 6.57
N GLU A 355 7.17 -2.64 7.86
CA GLU A 355 8.08 -3.65 8.44
C GLU A 355 7.23 -4.59 9.28
N ILE A 356 7.25 -5.89 8.98
CA ILE A 356 6.40 -6.91 9.59
C ILE A 356 7.29 -8.06 10.09
N GLN A 357 7.08 -8.45 11.34
CA GLN A 357 7.71 -9.60 11.97
C GLN A 357 6.61 -10.58 12.41
N ILE A 358 6.83 -11.85 12.14
CA ILE A 358 5.89 -12.96 12.34
C ILE A 358 6.61 -14.09 13.07
N SER A 359 5.97 -14.68 14.07
CA SER A 359 6.41 -15.91 14.74
C SER A 359 5.38 -17.01 14.53
N SER A 360 5.75 -18.01 13.72
CA SER A 360 4.91 -19.15 13.34
C SER A 360 5.30 -20.40 14.14
N GLU A 361 4.35 -21.14 14.70
CA GLU A 361 4.64 -22.42 15.38
C GLU A 361 5.05 -23.50 14.38
N LYS A 362 6.22 -24.11 14.60
CA LYS A 362 6.92 -24.96 13.62
C LYS A 362 6.14 -26.15 13.06
N THR A 363 5.18 -26.68 13.81
CA THR A 363 4.47 -27.93 13.48
C THR A 363 3.19 -27.66 12.70
N SER A 364 2.45 -26.64 13.11
CA SER A 364 1.12 -26.30 12.60
C SER A 364 1.11 -25.12 11.64
N GLY A 365 2.21 -24.37 11.57
CA GLY A 365 2.30 -23.11 10.82
C GLY A 365 1.53 -21.95 11.45
N LEU A 366 0.89 -22.14 12.61
CA LEU A 366 0.02 -21.11 13.20
C LEU A 366 0.84 -19.89 13.66
N ILE A 367 0.44 -18.69 13.24
CA ILE A 367 1.03 -17.45 13.72
C ILE A 367 0.60 -17.20 15.17
N ILE A 368 1.56 -17.21 16.09
CA ILE A 368 1.32 -17.03 17.54
C ILE A 368 1.88 -15.73 18.11
N ALA A 369 2.69 -15.01 17.34
CA ALA A 369 3.05 -13.63 17.62
C ALA A 369 3.33 -12.86 16.32
N GLY A 370 3.15 -11.55 16.35
CA GLY A 370 3.56 -10.67 15.28
C GLY A 370 3.61 -9.20 15.71
N GLU A 371 4.48 -8.43 15.06
CA GLU A 371 4.57 -6.98 15.19
C GLU A 371 4.65 -6.38 13.78
N SER A 372 3.93 -5.28 13.55
CA SER A 372 4.03 -4.50 12.32
C SER A 372 4.18 -3.02 12.64
N THR A 373 5.06 -2.35 11.89
CA THR A 373 5.19 -0.88 11.86
C THR A 373 4.97 -0.42 10.43
N THR A 374 3.78 0.12 10.15
CA THR A 374 3.42 0.68 8.84
C THR A 374 3.46 2.20 8.90
N LYS A 375 4.15 2.82 7.94
CA LYS A 375 4.37 4.27 7.84
C LYS A 375 3.84 4.81 6.54
N PHE A 376 3.17 5.94 6.63
CA PHE A 376 2.66 6.72 5.52
C PHE A 376 3.55 7.94 5.32
N TYR A 377 4.05 8.11 4.11
CA TYR A 377 4.97 9.16 3.72
C TYR A 377 4.33 10.08 2.69
N LEU A 378 4.62 11.37 2.78
CA LEU A 378 4.32 12.35 1.75
C LEU A 378 5.60 12.65 0.97
N ASP A 379 5.55 12.57 -0.35
CA ASP A 379 6.59 13.14 -1.21
C ASP A 379 6.57 14.66 -1.09
N SER A 380 7.69 15.23 -0.64
CA SER A 380 7.81 16.67 -0.33
C SER A 380 8.48 17.49 -1.43
N ARG A 381 8.75 16.88 -2.60
CA ARG A 381 9.25 17.58 -3.79
C ARG A 381 8.20 18.54 -4.34
N ASP A 382 8.63 19.43 -5.23
CA ASP A 382 7.70 20.15 -6.08
C ASP A 382 6.96 19.17 -7.00
N ALA A 383 5.71 19.46 -7.35
CA ALA A 383 4.90 18.64 -8.25
C ALA A 383 5.60 18.38 -9.60
N ALA A 384 6.29 19.39 -10.15
CA ALA A 384 7.03 19.27 -11.40
C ALA A 384 8.24 18.31 -11.33
N ASP A 385 8.79 18.10 -10.13
CA ASP A 385 9.93 17.21 -9.86
C ASP A 385 9.51 15.75 -9.57
N MET A 386 8.20 15.45 -9.46
CA MET A 386 7.67 14.10 -9.17
C MET A 386 7.61 13.17 -10.39
N LYS A 387 8.22 13.56 -11.52
CA LYS A 387 8.30 12.77 -12.77
C LYS A 387 9.05 11.44 -12.62
N SER A 388 9.92 11.34 -11.62
CA SER A 388 10.63 10.10 -11.24
C SER A 388 10.22 9.61 -9.85
N GLU A 389 10.49 8.34 -9.58
CA GLU A 389 10.44 7.76 -8.23
C GLU A 389 11.23 8.63 -7.21
N PRO A 390 10.70 8.80 -5.97
CA PRO A 390 11.35 9.58 -4.93
C PRO A 390 12.51 8.81 -4.29
N LYS A 391 13.44 9.53 -3.67
CA LYS A 391 14.38 8.94 -2.71
C LYS A 391 13.77 8.98 -1.31
N ILE A 392 14.29 8.14 -0.42
CA ILE A 392 13.95 8.18 1.02
C ILE A 392 14.20 9.56 1.66
N SER A 393 15.13 10.36 1.12
CA SER A 393 15.36 11.75 1.54
C SER A 393 14.22 12.72 1.24
N ASP A 394 13.38 12.37 0.27
CA ASP A 394 12.35 13.23 -0.32
C ASP A 394 10.98 12.93 0.33
N LEU A 395 10.89 11.78 1.01
CA LEU A 395 9.71 11.24 1.69
C LEU A 395 9.65 11.67 3.16
N VAL A 396 8.65 12.48 3.52
CA VAL A 396 8.40 12.94 4.89
C VAL A 396 7.37 12.03 5.56
N PRO A 397 7.67 11.39 6.71
CA PRO A 397 6.69 10.56 7.41
C PRO A 397 5.57 11.43 8.02
N VAL A 398 4.32 11.10 7.70
CA VAL A 398 3.11 11.81 8.15
C VAL A 398 2.41 11.05 9.27
N PHE A 399 2.33 9.72 9.16
CA PHE A 399 1.61 8.86 10.09
C PHE A 399 2.28 7.49 10.24
N GLU A 400 2.20 6.91 11.43
CA GLU A 400 2.75 5.58 11.76
C GLU A 400 1.69 4.78 12.53
N ILE A 401 1.40 3.56 12.06
CA ILE A 401 0.61 2.57 12.77
C ILE A 401 1.58 1.52 13.29
N LYS A 402 1.52 1.24 14.60
CA LYS A 402 2.13 0.05 15.20
C LYS A 402 1.06 -0.88 15.70
N SER A 403 1.13 -2.13 15.27
CA SER A 403 0.28 -3.21 15.78
C SER A 403 1.19 -4.32 16.31
N SER A 404 0.86 -4.87 17.46
CA SER A 404 1.52 -6.08 17.95
C SER A 404 0.53 -6.99 18.66
N SER A 405 0.74 -8.29 18.48
CA SER A 405 -0.07 -9.35 19.06
C SER A 405 0.84 -10.49 19.49
N ILE A 406 0.49 -11.13 20.60
CA ILE A 406 1.15 -12.32 21.11
C ILE A 406 0.11 -13.20 21.80
N ILE A 407 0.19 -14.50 21.57
CA ILE A 407 -0.61 -15.52 22.25
C ILE A 407 -0.64 -15.28 23.77
N SER A 408 -1.79 -15.48 24.41
CA SER A 408 -1.91 -15.29 25.87
C SER A 408 -1.09 -16.33 26.65
N ASP A 409 -0.85 -16.13 27.95
CA ASP A 409 -0.14 -17.14 28.75
C ASP A 409 -0.95 -18.43 28.87
N GLU A 410 -2.28 -18.33 29.05
CA GLU A 410 -3.21 -19.47 29.17
C GLU A 410 -3.33 -20.28 27.86
N ASP A 411 -3.42 -19.58 26.72
CA ASP A 411 -3.41 -20.23 25.40
C ASP A 411 -2.05 -20.86 25.10
N ALA A 412 -0.95 -20.23 25.52
CA ALA A 412 0.39 -20.75 25.30
C ALA A 412 0.66 -22.02 26.13
N GLU A 413 0.31 -22.05 27.42
CA GLU A 413 0.41 -23.26 28.26
C GLU A 413 -0.45 -24.40 27.69
N THR A 414 -1.66 -24.07 27.20
CA THR A 414 -2.56 -25.04 26.55
C THR A 414 -1.95 -25.60 25.26
N MET A 415 -1.31 -24.76 24.45
CA MET A 415 -0.65 -25.15 23.20
C MET A 415 0.65 -25.93 23.47
N GLU A 416 1.44 -25.54 24.46
CA GLU A 416 2.65 -26.28 24.87
C GLU A 416 2.28 -27.69 25.34
N SER A 417 1.25 -27.85 26.19
CA SER A 417 0.77 -29.17 26.60
C SER A 417 0.26 -30.00 25.42
N SER A 418 -0.63 -29.43 24.60
CA SER A 418 -1.34 -30.19 23.58
C SER A 418 -0.51 -30.49 22.32
N ILE A 419 0.48 -29.66 21.98
CA ILE A 419 1.32 -29.81 20.78
C ILE A 419 2.76 -30.15 21.16
N VAL A 420 3.45 -29.27 21.89
CA VAL A 420 4.90 -29.36 22.09
C VAL A 420 5.29 -30.55 22.96
N GLN A 421 4.62 -30.72 24.10
CA GLN A 421 4.88 -31.83 25.00
C GLN A 421 4.61 -33.17 24.32
N ASN A 422 3.52 -33.27 23.54
CA ASN A 422 3.12 -34.50 22.85
C ASN A 422 4.12 -34.97 21.77
N GLN A 423 5.08 -34.14 21.35
CA GLN A 423 6.18 -34.54 20.47
C GLN A 423 7.37 -35.19 21.20
N ASN A 424 7.43 -35.10 22.54
CA ASN A 424 8.57 -35.58 23.31
C ASN A 424 8.63 -37.12 23.39
N TYR A 425 9.55 -37.73 22.63
CA TYR A 425 9.67 -39.19 22.47
C TYR A 425 9.55 -40.05 23.75
N PHE A 426 10.17 -39.62 24.87
CA PHE A 426 10.09 -40.35 26.16
C PHE A 426 9.04 -39.81 27.14
N THR A 427 8.71 -38.52 27.05
CA THR A 427 7.98 -37.79 28.10
C THR A 427 6.64 -37.22 27.66
N TYR A 428 6.16 -37.53 26.44
CA TYR A 428 4.90 -37.03 25.89
C TYR A 428 3.73 -37.08 26.89
N TRP A 429 3.61 -38.20 27.60
CA TRP A 429 2.57 -38.48 28.59
C TRP A 429 2.70 -37.75 29.95
N MET A 430 3.74 -36.94 30.17
CA MET A 430 4.01 -36.37 31.51
C MET A 430 3.18 -35.13 31.87
N ASN A 431 2.41 -34.58 30.93
CA ASN A 431 1.41 -33.51 31.14
C ASN A 431 0.10 -34.00 31.77
N PHE A 432 -0.29 -35.26 31.55
CA PHE A 432 -1.56 -35.85 32.00
C PHE A 432 -2.80 -35.08 31.52
N ASP A 433 -2.77 -34.49 30.32
CA ASP A 433 -3.90 -33.76 29.75
C ASP A 433 -4.99 -34.69 29.16
N THR A 434 -4.65 -35.96 28.89
CA THR A 434 -5.61 -37.00 28.51
C THR A 434 -5.63 -38.19 29.47
N PRO A 435 -6.75 -38.95 29.55
CA PRO A 435 -6.79 -40.21 30.31
C PRO A 435 -5.84 -41.30 29.77
N LEU A 436 -5.28 -41.15 28.55
CA LEU A 436 -4.37 -42.12 27.95
C LEU A 436 -2.96 -42.02 28.55
N ASP A 437 -2.58 -40.86 29.07
CA ASP A 437 -1.26 -40.58 29.67
C ASP A 437 -1.01 -41.36 30.97
N LEU A 438 -2.09 -41.81 31.60
CA LEU A 438 -2.01 -42.77 32.71
C LEU A 438 -1.45 -44.13 32.26
N ILE A 439 -1.55 -44.52 30.98
CA ILE A 439 -1.08 -45.83 30.51
C ILE A 439 0.45 -45.92 30.56
N PRO A 440 1.24 -45.01 29.95
CA PRO A 440 2.70 -45.03 30.10
C PRO A 440 3.14 -44.82 31.56
N PHE A 441 2.49 -43.95 32.32
CA PHE A 441 2.78 -43.75 33.75
C PHE A 441 2.62 -45.05 34.57
N LEU A 442 1.53 -45.80 34.37
CA LEU A 442 1.31 -47.09 35.01
C LEU A 442 2.33 -48.14 34.55
N MET A 443 2.68 -48.18 33.27
CA MET A 443 3.71 -49.09 32.76
C MET A 443 5.10 -48.81 33.36
N TRP A 444 5.51 -47.54 33.45
CA TRP A 444 6.78 -47.14 34.05
C TRP A 444 6.83 -47.39 35.56
N SER A 445 5.76 -47.06 36.29
CA SER A 445 5.69 -47.31 37.74
C SER A 445 5.69 -48.81 38.06
N ILE A 446 4.97 -49.64 37.31
CA ILE A 446 5.03 -51.11 37.41
C ILE A 446 6.46 -51.62 37.14
N THR A 447 7.14 -51.09 36.13
CA THR A 447 8.52 -51.49 35.80
C THR A 447 9.49 -51.12 36.93
N LEU A 448 9.36 -49.93 37.52
CA LEU A 448 10.15 -49.52 38.69
C LEU A 448 9.87 -50.40 39.93
N ILE A 449 8.62 -50.82 40.15
CA ILE A 449 8.27 -51.78 41.21
C ILE A 449 8.95 -53.13 40.98
N PHE A 450 8.95 -53.66 39.75
CA PHE A 450 9.65 -54.92 39.43
C PHE A 450 11.17 -54.81 39.59
N ILE A 451 11.79 -53.71 39.18
CA ILE A 451 13.24 -53.48 39.36
C ILE A 451 13.59 -53.37 40.86
N THR A 452 12.84 -52.57 41.62
CA THR A 452 13.11 -52.38 43.06
C THR A 452 12.88 -53.65 43.87
N THR A 453 11.82 -54.42 43.59
CA THR A 453 11.59 -55.72 44.23
C THR A 453 12.66 -56.74 43.88
N SER A 454 13.13 -56.79 42.63
CA SER A 454 14.26 -57.64 42.23
C SER A 454 15.55 -57.28 42.98
N PHE A 455 15.83 -55.98 43.12
CA PHE A 455 17.01 -55.49 43.83
C PHE A 455 16.95 -55.74 45.34
N VAL A 456 15.76 -55.64 45.95
CA VAL A 456 15.53 -56.01 47.35
C VAL A 456 15.74 -57.51 47.56
N MET A 457 15.25 -58.37 46.67
CA MET A 457 15.50 -59.82 46.73
C MET A 457 16.99 -60.15 46.61
N MET A 458 17.71 -59.54 45.67
CA MET A 458 19.16 -59.73 45.54
C MET A 458 19.97 -59.29 46.77
N ASN A 459 19.48 -58.28 47.51
CA ASN A 459 20.11 -57.84 48.76
C ASN A 459 19.68 -58.65 49.99
N SER A 460 18.48 -59.24 50.03
CA SER A 460 18.08 -60.13 51.12
C SER A 460 18.85 -61.45 51.07
N ASP A 461 19.08 -61.98 49.86
CA ASP A 461 19.84 -63.22 49.68
C ASP A 461 21.30 -63.08 50.16
N GLN A 462 21.90 -61.88 50.07
CA GLN A 462 23.23 -61.60 50.64
C GLN A 462 23.27 -61.51 52.18
N SER A 463 22.12 -61.50 52.86
CA SER A 463 22.05 -61.40 54.32
C SER A 463 21.74 -62.73 55.03
N GLU A 464 21.39 -63.79 54.29
CA GLU A 464 21.11 -65.12 54.88
C GLU A 464 22.34 -66.06 54.93
N ASP A 465 23.43 -65.75 54.21
CA ASP A 465 24.64 -66.59 54.15
C ASP A 465 25.55 -66.51 55.41
N ASP A 466 25.32 -65.57 56.34
CA ASP A 466 26.22 -65.31 57.50
C ASP A 466 25.75 -65.91 58.86
N GLU A 467 24.54 -66.49 58.97
CA GLU A 467 24.04 -67.08 60.24
C GLU A 467 23.42 -68.49 60.10
N SER A 468 24.23 -69.56 60.09
CA SER A 468 23.80 -70.87 60.63
C SER A 468 24.94 -71.87 60.90
N GLU A 469 25.51 -71.86 62.11
CA GLU A 469 26.29 -73.00 62.64
C GLU A 469 26.14 -73.14 64.16
N ILE A 470 25.18 -73.97 64.63
CA ILE A 470 25.09 -74.43 66.04
C ILE A 470 24.67 -75.90 66.09
N GLU A 471 25.42 -76.72 66.84
CA GLU A 471 25.21 -78.15 67.06
C GLU A 471 23.96 -78.51 67.90
N GLU A 472 23.39 -79.69 67.64
CA GLU A 472 22.35 -80.30 68.48
C GLU A 472 22.91 -80.95 69.75
N VAL A 473 22.22 -80.79 70.89
CA VAL A 473 22.36 -81.65 72.07
C VAL A 473 20.98 -81.96 72.66
N GLU A 474 20.57 -83.23 72.61
CA GLU A 474 19.35 -83.79 73.21
C GLU A 474 19.48 -83.92 74.75
N VAL A 475 18.52 -83.46 75.58
CA VAL A 475 17.31 -84.17 76.11
C VAL A 475 17.71 -85.31 77.10
N GLU A 476 17.20 -85.49 78.34
CA GLU A 476 15.87 -85.25 78.95
C GLU A 476 15.87 -85.12 80.51
N LYS A 477 14.78 -84.55 81.08
CA LYS A 477 14.08 -84.83 82.38
C LYS A 477 14.79 -84.91 83.76
N ASP A 478 14.15 -84.31 84.78
CA ASP A 478 13.32 -85.06 85.76
C ASP A 478 12.31 -84.17 86.55
N GLU A 479 11.41 -84.82 87.30
CA GLU A 479 10.35 -84.32 88.20
C GLU A 479 10.77 -84.34 89.71
N SER A 480 10.10 -83.73 90.70
CA SER A 480 8.99 -82.75 90.75
C SER A 480 8.87 -82.13 92.17
N MET A 481 7.83 -81.33 92.40
CA MET A 481 7.25 -80.92 93.70
C MET A 481 8.12 -80.16 94.75
N GLY A 482 7.71 -78.91 95.00
CA GLY A 482 6.75 -78.70 96.10
C GLY A 482 7.26 -78.38 97.53
N LEU A 483 7.57 -77.10 97.76
CA LEU A 483 7.16 -76.28 98.94
C LEU A 483 7.59 -76.64 100.40
N LEU A 484 8.04 -75.58 101.09
CA LEU A 484 8.33 -75.45 102.55
C LEU A 484 9.64 -76.13 103.00
N GLN A 485 10.35 -75.66 104.04
CA GLN A 485 9.85 -74.98 105.24
C GLN A 485 10.90 -74.05 105.90
N ARG A 486 10.44 -73.00 106.62
CA ARG A 486 11.26 -72.16 107.52
C ARG A 486 11.52 -72.90 108.85
N LEU A 487 12.77 -72.89 109.36
CA LEU A 487 13.18 -72.44 110.71
C LEU A 487 14.57 -72.96 111.16
N GLY A 488 15.38 -72.08 111.79
CA GLY A 488 16.48 -72.37 112.74
C GLY A 488 17.74 -73.08 112.18
N ASN A 489 18.96 -72.55 112.29
CA ASN A 489 19.55 -71.70 113.33
C ASN A 489 20.41 -70.55 112.74
#